data_AF-A0A662NS52-F1
#
_entry.id   AF-A0A662NS52-F1
#
_cell.length_a   1.000
_cell.length_b   1.000
_cell.length_c   1.000
_cell.angle_alpha   90.00
_cell.angle_beta   90.00
_cell.angle_gamma   90.00
#
_symmetry.space_group_name_H-M   'P 1'
#
loop_
_entity.id
_entity.type
_entity.pdbx_description
1 polymer ?
#
loop_
_entity_poly.entity_id
_entity_poly.type
_entity_poly.pdbx_seq_one_letter_code
_entity_poly.pdbx_strand_id
1 'polypeptide(L)'
;MQDAKERLMLERSGLMAKAVKVEWYKQVNSLNEIYQQTGMLFSFVTSPAKGLKQCHQWVKCRDYLHDAVRAVHTGKDFRIYGFFYDPKKNPHTDLKKMRMLVTKAGMTKADLVKFKKAMKNGLLLLNHYEGLMGAGLSKVQEVNADKDKHVWMFTGPKVWMNSPSLVSMYTFLIRLGVKEIKFKDNKELRDKLEALSKSQHADNDTSYLTSMWSHLDWV
;
A
#
# COMPACT_ATOMS: atom_id res chain seq x y z
N MET A 1 -22.59 18.65 -4.79
CA MET A 1 -22.33 20.10 -4.87
C MET A 1 -21.76 20.68 -3.57
N GLN A 2 -22.25 20.27 -2.39
CA GLN A 2 -21.71 20.72 -1.08
C GLN A 2 -20.22 20.42 -0.89
N ASP A 3 -19.80 19.20 -1.24
CA ASP A 3 -18.43 18.69 -1.10
C ASP A 3 -17.39 19.53 -1.88
N ALA A 4 -17.76 20.02 -3.06
CA ALA A 4 -16.88 20.83 -3.91
C ALA A 4 -16.69 22.25 -3.36
N LYS A 5 -17.74 22.84 -2.76
CA LYS A 5 -17.67 24.17 -2.14
C LYS A 5 -16.84 24.16 -0.86
N GLU A 6 -16.99 23.13 -0.03
CA GLU A 6 -16.23 22.96 1.21
C GLU A 6 -14.75 22.73 0.93
N ARG A 7 -14.42 21.90 -0.08
CA ARG A 7 -13.04 21.70 -0.55
C ARG A 7 -12.41 23.00 -1.06
N LEU A 8 -13.14 23.80 -1.83
CA LEU A 8 -12.66 25.08 -2.36
C LEU A 8 -12.42 26.14 -1.27
N MET A 9 -13.27 26.18 -0.22
CA MET A 9 -13.06 27.06 0.94
C MET A 9 -11.81 26.66 1.73
N LEU A 10 -11.63 25.36 1.98
CA LEU A 10 -10.48 24.84 2.73
C LEU A 10 -9.16 25.01 1.96
N GLU A 11 -9.17 24.87 0.63
CA GLU A 11 -8.02 25.18 -0.23
C GLU A 11 -7.66 26.68 -0.21
N ARG A 12 -8.65 27.58 -0.24
CA ARG A 12 -8.43 29.04 -0.19
C ARG A 12 -7.87 29.51 1.15
N SER A 13 -8.17 28.80 2.24
CA SER A 13 -7.67 29.13 3.59
C SER A 13 -6.21 28.75 3.83
N GLY A 14 -5.54 28.08 2.90
CA GLY A 14 -4.16 27.57 3.09
C GLY A 14 -4.03 26.45 4.11
N LEU A 15 -5.14 26.00 4.72
CA LEU A 15 -5.19 24.94 5.74
C LEU A 15 -5.16 23.53 5.14
N MET A 16 -5.43 23.38 3.84
CA MET A 16 -5.26 22.11 3.13
C MET A 16 -3.84 22.01 2.57
N ALA A 17 -3.12 20.96 2.98
CA ALA A 17 -1.91 20.54 2.27
C ALA A 17 -2.24 20.40 0.78
N LYS A 18 -1.45 21.03 -0.10
CA LYS A 18 -1.63 20.94 -1.55
C LYS A 18 -1.76 19.47 -1.94
N ALA A 19 -2.86 19.14 -2.60
CA ALA A 19 -3.12 17.78 -3.03
C ALA A 19 -1.96 17.29 -3.90
N VAL A 20 -1.45 16.11 -3.55
CA VAL A 20 -0.22 15.60 -4.14
C VAL A 20 -0.50 15.08 -5.55
N LYS A 21 0.20 15.67 -6.53
CA LYS A 21 0.08 15.33 -7.95
C LYS A 21 1.03 14.19 -8.29
N VAL A 22 0.49 13.14 -8.92
CA VAL A 22 1.24 11.98 -9.41
C VAL A 22 1.06 11.87 -10.92
N GLU A 23 2.15 11.64 -11.65
CA GLU A 23 2.10 11.26 -13.06
C GLU A 23 1.75 9.77 -13.17
N TRP A 24 0.62 9.46 -13.80
CA TRP A 24 0.08 8.11 -13.87
C TRP A 24 0.77 7.25 -14.93
N TYR A 25 0.95 5.97 -14.61
CA TYR A 25 1.57 5.00 -15.51
C TYR A 25 0.61 4.71 -16.66
N LYS A 26 1.09 4.81 -17.91
CA LYS A 26 0.24 4.77 -19.12
C LYS A 26 0.11 3.39 -19.75
N GLN A 27 1.09 2.52 -19.54
CA GLN A 27 1.09 1.19 -20.15
C GLN A 27 0.27 0.25 -19.27
N VAL A 28 -0.73 -0.41 -19.85
CA VAL A 28 -1.53 -1.41 -19.12
C VAL A 28 -1.45 -2.70 -19.90
N ASN A 29 -0.93 -3.74 -19.24
CA ASN A 29 -0.84 -5.09 -19.77
C ASN A 29 -1.91 -5.96 -19.09
N SER A 30 -2.38 -6.98 -19.79
CA SER A 30 -3.20 -8.02 -19.14
C SER A 30 -2.34 -8.78 -18.13
N LEU A 31 -2.78 -8.80 -16.87
CA LEU A 31 -2.08 -9.48 -15.78
C LEU A 31 -2.78 -10.79 -15.43
N ASN A 32 -2.02 -11.88 -15.33
CA ASN A 32 -2.53 -13.17 -14.88
C ASN A 32 -2.43 -13.28 -13.36
N GLU A 33 -3.24 -12.50 -12.64
CA GLU A 33 -3.23 -12.48 -11.18
C GLU A 33 -4.25 -13.42 -10.57
N ILE A 34 -3.83 -14.12 -9.51
CA ILE A 34 -4.75 -14.86 -8.65
C ILE A 34 -5.69 -13.85 -7.96
N TYR A 35 -6.97 -14.22 -7.89
CA TYR A 35 -7.99 -13.45 -7.19
C TYR A 35 -7.56 -13.12 -5.74
N GLN A 36 -7.78 -11.87 -5.34
CA GLN A 36 -7.54 -11.38 -3.97
C GLN A 36 -8.84 -10.80 -3.41
N GLN A 37 -9.25 -11.24 -2.22
CA GLN A 37 -10.53 -10.90 -1.60
C GLN A 37 -10.68 -9.40 -1.31
N THR A 38 -9.60 -8.70 -0.94
CA THR A 38 -9.65 -7.27 -0.60
C THR A 38 -9.89 -6.38 -1.83
N GLY A 39 -9.49 -6.86 -3.02
CA GLY A 39 -9.47 -6.07 -4.25
C GLY A 39 -8.49 -4.90 -4.22
N MET A 40 -7.58 -4.85 -3.24
CA MET A 40 -6.56 -3.81 -3.16
C MET A 40 -5.55 -3.95 -4.30
N LEU A 41 -5.18 -2.81 -4.84
CA LEU A 41 -4.21 -2.64 -5.91
C LEU A 41 -3.08 -1.73 -5.43
N PHE A 42 -1.86 -2.09 -5.81
CA PHE A 42 -0.63 -1.45 -5.36
C PHE A 42 0.19 -0.95 -6.55
N SER A 43 0.96 0.12 -6.33
CA SER A 43 2.04 0.53 -7.22
C SER A 43 3.08 1.34 -6.48
N PHE A 44 4.36 1.15 -6.79
CA PHE A 44 5.41 2.05 -6.30
C PHE A 44 5.33 3.45 -6.89
N VAL A 45 5.94 4.41 -6.19
CA VAL A 45 6.13 5.80 -6.63
C VAL A 45 7.60 6.18 -6.59
N THR A 46 8.00 7.01 -7.55
CA THR A 46 9.33 7.63 -7.58
C THR A 46 9.59 8.53 -6.38
N SER A 47 10.86 8.91 -6.20
CA SER A 47 11.24 10.02 -5.32
C SER A 47 10.62 11.33 -5.78
N PRO A 48 10.19 12.23 -4.86
CA PRO A 48 9.64 13.54 -5.22
C PRO A 48 10.66 14.48 -5.89
N ALA A 49 11.96 14.19 -5.83
CA ALA A 49 13.02 15.05 -6.35
C ALA A 49 12.86 15.43 -7.84
N LYS A 50 12.22 14.55 -8.64
CA LYS A 50 11.92 14.78 -10.07
C LYS A 50 10.41 14.69 -10.35
N GLY A 51 9.60 14.98 -9.33
CA GLY A 51 8.16 14.72 -9.36
C GLY A 51 7.81 13.26 -9.04
N LEU A 52 6.56 13.07 -8.63
CA LEU A 52 6.04 11.75 -8.28
C LEU A 52 5.43 11.11 -9.53
N LYS A 53 5.89 9.90 -9.85
CA LYS A 53 5.40 9.09 -10.96
C LYS A 53 5.06 7.70 -10.47
N GLN A 54 3.96 7.16 -10.94
CA GLN A 54 3.61 5.76 -10.76
C GLN A 54 4.62 4.89 -11.54
N CYS A 55 5.30 3.96 -10.86
CA CYS A 55 6.42 3.21 -11.46
C CYS A 55 5.97 2.08 -12.39
N HIS A 56 4.80 1.52 -12.14
CA HIS A 56 4.24 0.42 -12.90
C HIS A 56 2.71 0.40 -12.81
N GLN A 57 2.06 -0.42 -13.62
CA GLN A 57 0.61 -0.59 -13.55
C GLN A 57 0.14 -1.11 -12.19
N TRP A 58 -1.14 -0.98 -11.91
CA TRP A 58 -1.76 -1.49 -10.69
C TRP A 58 -1.66 -3.01 -10.61
N VAL A 59 -1.20 -3.52 -9.46
CA VAL A 59 -1.03 -4.96 -9.22
C VAL A 59 -1.68 -5.38 -7.90
N LYS A 60 -2.23 -6.59 -7.86
CA LYS A 60 -2.69 -7.28 -6.64
C LYS A 60 -1.60 -8.20 -6.08
N CYS A 61 -0.77 -8.75 -6.97
CA CYS A 61 0.23 -9.76 -6.62
C CYS A 61 1.47 -9.13 -5.95
N ARG A 62 1.89 -9.71 -4.83
CA ARG A 62 3.09 -9.28 -4.09
C ARG A 62 4.39 -9.56 -4.86
N ASP A 63 4.42 -10.64 -5.63
CA ASP A 63 5.61 -11.03 -6.41
C ASP A 63 5.95 -9.97 -7.46
N TYR A 64 4.94 -9.33 -8.06
CA TYR A 64 5.17 -8.22 -8.99
C TYR A 64 5.87 -7.04 -8.30
N LEU A 65 5.54 -6.75 -7.03
CA LEU A 65 6.25 -5.72 -6.28
C LEU A 65 7.69 -6.15 -5.98
N HIS A 66 7.93 -7.42 -5.65
CA HIS A 66 9.28 -7.95 -5.42
C HIS A 66 10.14 -7.82 -6.67
N ASP A 67 9.59 -8.22 -7.82
CA ASP A 67 10.30 -8.17 -9.09
C ASP A 67 10.62 -6.73 -9.48
N ALA A 68 9.71 -5.77 -9.27
CA ALA A 68 9.98 -4.35 -9.51
C ALA A 68 11.18 -3.84 -8.68
N VAL A 69 11.24 -4.21 -7.40
CA VAL A 69 12.39 -3.86 -6.54
C VAL A 69 13.67 -4.53 -7.03
N ARG A 70 13.61 -5.83 -7.36
CA ARG A 70 14.74 -6.58 -7.91
C ARG A 70 15.25 -5.97 -9.21
N ALA A 71 14.37 -5.54 -10.10
CA ALA A 71 14.73 -4.92 -11.37
C ALA A 71 15.51 -3.62 -11.17
N VAL A 72 15.04 -2.77 -10.26
CA VAL A 72 15.73 -1.52 -9.93
C VAL A 72 17.10 -1.81 -9.31
N HIS A 73 17.19 -2.81 -8.42
CA HIS A 73 18.44 -3.17 -7.76
C HIS A 73 19.48 -3.77 -8.72
N THR A 74 19.04 -4.63 -9.64
CA THR A 74 19.93 -5.38 -10.54
C THR A 74 20.16 -4.70 -11.89
N GLY A 75 19.35 -3.71 -12.25
CA GLY A 75 19.35 -3.08 -13.57
C GLY A 75 18.86 -4.00 -14.71
N LYS A 76 18.33 -5.18 -14.38
CA LYS A 76 17.78 -6.15 -15.33
C LYS A 76 16.27 -5.99 -15.40
N ASP A 77 15.71 -6.12 -16.60
CA ASP A 77 14.27 -6.22 -16.78
C ASP A 77 13.77 -7.59 -16.29
N PHE A 78 12.46 -7.69 -16.11
CA PHE A 78 11.81 -8.99 -15.92
C PHE A 78 10.41 -8.99 -16.52
N ARG A 79 9.93 -10.20 -16.77
CA ARG A 79 8.59 -10.46 -17.27
C ARG A 79 8.04 -11.73 -16.63
N ILE A 80 6.90 -11.63 -15.96
CA ILE A 80 6.23 -12.80 -15.39
C ILE A 80 4.72 -12.57 -15.39
N TYR A 81 3.94 -13.58 -15.80
CA TYR A 81 2.47 -13.55 -15.73
C TYR A 81 1.81 -12.28 -16.32
N GLY A 82 2.38 -11.76 -17.42
CA GLY A 82 1.91 -10.54 -18.08
C GLY A 82 2.40 -9.23 -17.45
N PHE A 83 2.98 -9.28 -16.25
CA PHE A 83 3.67 -8.15 -15.66
C PHE A 83 5.05 -7.97 -16.28
N PHE A 84 5.43 -6.72 -16.54
CA PHE A 84 6.69 -6.34 -17.15
C PHE A 84 7.20 -5.05 -16.50
N TYR A 85 8.49 -5.00 -16.21
CA TYR A 85 9.15 -3.81 -15.72
C TYR A 85 10.57 -3.75 -16.28
N ASP A 86 10.87 -2.67 -16.99
CA ASP A 86 12.19 -2.38 -17.51
C ASP A 86 12.74 -1.18 -16.74
N PRO A 87 13.79 -1.35 -15.91
CA PRO A 87 14.32 -0.25 -15.10
C PRO A 87 14.87 0.91 -15.95
N LYS A 88 15.12 0.72 -17.26
CA LYS A 88 15.57 1.80 -18.15
C LYS A 88 14.41 2.61 -18.74
N LYS A 89 13.20 2.03 -18.79
CA LYS A 89 12.01 2.66 -19.40
C LYS A 89 10.96 3.07 -18.37
N ASN A 90 10.77 2.27 -17.34
CA ASN A 90 9.84 2.52 -16.25
C ASN A 90 10.40 3.60 -15.30
N PRO A 91 9.55 4.44 -14.70
CA PRO A 91 9.98 5.31 -13.61
C PRO A 91 10.59 4.50 -12.46
N HIS A 92 11.73 4.94 -11.93
CA HIS A 92 12.45 4.20 -10.91
C HIS A 92 11.73 4.22 -9.55
N THR A 93 11.42 3.03 -9.03
CA THR A 93 11.01 2.83 -7.64
C THR A 93 12.01 3.47 -6.67
N ASP A 94 11.52 4.21 -5.67
CA ASP A 94 12.39 4.83 -4.66
C ASP A 94 12.88 3.80 -3.63
N LEU A 95 14.18 3.48 -3.68
CA LEU A 95 14.83 2.56 -2.73
C LEU A 95 15.30 3.23 -1.43
N LYS A 96 15.18 4.56 -1.31
CA LYS A 96 15.56 5.32 -0.12
C LYS A 96 14.42 5.51 0.87
N LYS A 97 13.17 5.43 0.42
CA LYS A 97 11.99 5.29 1.29
C LYS A 97 10.88 4.51 0.61
N MET A 98 10.10 3.77 1.39
CA MET A 98 8.88 3.14 0.90
C MET A 98 7.88 4.20 0.44
N ARG A 99 7.46 4.16 -0.82
CA ARG A 99 6.35 4.95 -1.35
C ARG A 99 5.44 4.08 -2.19
N MET A 100 4.24 3.87 -1.68
CA MET A 100 3.28 2.92 -2.23
C MET A 100 1.95 3.63 -2.45
N LEU A 101 1.44 3.58 -3.68
CA LEU A 101 0.06 3.91 -3.98
C LEU A 101 -0.82 2.70 -3.70
N VAL A 102 -2.00 2.96 -3.17
CA VAL A 102 -3.01 1.96 -2.84
C VAL A 102 -4.35 2.45 -3.36
N THR A 103 -5.07 1.57 -4.07
CA THR A 103 -6.42 1.84 -4.57
C THR A 103 -7.26 0.56 -4.59
N LYS A 104 -8.54 0.71 -4.96
CA LYS A 104 -9.49 -0.39 -5.18
C LYS A 104 -10.38 -0.03 -6.36
N ALA A 105 -10.55 -0.96 -7.30
CA ALA A 105 -11.39 -0.73 -8.47
C ALA A 105 -12.89 -0.78 -8.11
N GLY A 106 -13.71 -0.01 -8.84
CA GLY A 106 -15.17 -0.10 -8.78
C GLY A 106 -15.80 0.26 -7.44
N MET A 107 -15.18 1.14 -6.65
CA MET A 107 -15.73 1.53 -5.35
C MET A 107 -17.02 2.33 -5.48
N THR A 108 -18.07 1.90 -4.76
CA THR A 108 -19.22 2.75 -4.48
C THR A 108 -18.86 3.83 -3.45
N LYS A 109 -19.75 4.82 -3.25
CA LYS A 109 -19.60 5.81 -2.16
C LYS A 109 -19.51 5.16 -0.78
N ALA A 110 -20.25 4.07 -0.55
CA ALA A 110 -20.19 3.33 0.71
C ALA A 110 -18.86 2.57 0.86
N ASP A 111 -18.35 1.98 -0.23
CA ASP A 111 -17.04 1.33 -0.23
C ASP A 111 -15.93 2.33 0.04
N LEU A 112 -16.02 3.55 -0.49
CA LEU A 112 -15.05 4.60 -0.25
C LEU A 112 -14.89 4.91 1.24
N VAL A 113 -16.00 5.02 1.98
CA VAL A 113 -15.97 5.28 3.44
C VAL A 113 -15.26 4.13 4.18
N LYS A 114 -15.62 2.89 3.86
CA LYS A 114 -14.98 1.69 4.43
C LYS A 114 -13.50 1.62 4.08
N PHE A 115 -13.16 1.94 2.84
CA PHE A 115 -11.79 1.89 2.34
C PHE A 115 -10.91 2.97 2.98
N LYS A 116 -11.43 4.20 3.13
CA LYS A 116 -10.75 5.27 3.86
C LYS A 116 -10.46 4.88 5.31
N LYS A 117 -11.40 4.19 5.98
CA LYS A 117 -11.18 3.63 7.32
C LYS A 117 -10.13 2.52 7.31
N ALA A 118 -10.15 1.63 6.33
CA ALA A 118 -9.14 0.58 6.16
C ALA A 118 -7.73 1.16 5.97
N MET A 119 -7.55 2.23 5.20
CA MET A 119 -6.25 2.91 5.04
C MET A 119 -5.71 3.45 6.36
N LYS A 120 -6.59 4.03 7.20
CA LYS A 120 -6.20 4.49 8.55
C LYS A 120 -5.80 3.32 9.46
N ASN A 121 -6.57 2.24 9.44
CA ASN A 121 -6.25 1.04 10.24
C ASN A 121 -4.95 0.39 9.79
N GLY A 122 -4.71 0.28 8.48
CA GLY A 122 -3.45 -0.22 7.93
C GLY A 122 -2.26 0.64 8.34
N LEU A 123 -2.44 1.98 8.37
CA LEU A 123 -1.42 2.89 8.89
C LEU A 123 -1.13 2.66 10.38
N LEU A 124 -2.16 2.43 11.21
CA LEU A 124 -1.97 2.14 12.64
C LEU A 124 -1.12 0.88 12.84
N LEU A 125 -1.39 -0.18 12.05
CA LEU A 125 -0.59 -1.41 12.09
C LEU A 125 0.85 -1.16 11.64
N LEU A 126 1.06 -0.45 10.53
CA LEU A 126 2.41 -0.08 10.07
C LEU A 126 3.19 0.68 11.15
N ASN A 127 2.59 1.73 11.70
CA ASN A 127 3.24 2.58 12.70
C ASN A 127 3.56 1.80 13.99
N HIS A 128 2.76 0.80 14.35
CA HIS A 128 3.05 -0.08 15.47
C HIS A 128 4.35 -0.86 15.26
N TYR A 129 4.45 -1.62 14.16
CA TYR A 129 5.66 -2.38 13.86
C TYR A 129 6.88 -1.48 13.62
N GLU A 130 6.69 -0.30 13.01
CA GLU A 130 7.76 0.69 12.85
C GLU A 130 8.25 1.21 14.20
N GLY A 131 7.35 1.43 15.16
CA GLY A 131 7.70 1.81 16.53
C GLY A 131 8.55 0.75 17.23
N LEU A 132 8.19 -0.53 17.10
CA LEU A 132 8.97 -1.65 17.64
C LEU A 132 10.38 -1.73 17.03
N MET A 133 10.52 -1.38 15.75
CA MET A 133 11.81 -1.33 15.06
C MET A 133 12.62 -0.05 15.33
N GLY A 134 12.08 0.93 16.07
CA GLY A 134 12.68 2.26 16.21
C GLY A 134 12.80 3.01 14.88
N ALA A 135 11.96 2.69 13.90
CA ALA A 135 11.96 3.32 12.58
C ALA A 135 11.08 4.56 12.54
N GLY A 136 11.32 5.45 11.56
CA GLY A 136 10.44 6.59 11.32
C GLY A 136 9.04 6.14 10.89
N LEU A 137 7.99 6.76 11.44
CA LEU A 137 6.61 6.35 11.20
C LEU A 137 6.13 6.67 9.77
N SER A 138 5.34 5.75 9.23
CA SER A 138 4.62 5.88 7.99
C SER A 138 3.60 7.01 8.06
N LYS A 139 3.27 7.54 6.88
CA LYS A 139 2.21 8.52 6.68
C LYS A 139 1.33 8.06 5.52
N VAL A 140 0.04 8.36 5.60
CA VAL A 140 -0.91 8.14 4.51
C VAL A 140 -1.56 9.45 4.12
N GLN A 141 -1.71 9.69 2.83
CA GLN A 141 -2.44 10.83 2.30
C GLN A 141 -3.17 10.45 1.01
N GLU A 142 -4.30 11.09 0.75
CA GLU A 142 -5.00 10.95 -0.52
C GLU A 142 -4.25 11.74 -1.60
N VAL A 143 -4.18 11.21 -2.82
CA VAL A 143 -3.50 11.86 -3.96
C VAL A 143 -4.50 12.18 -5.06
N ASN A 144 -4.20 13.20 -5.86
CA ASN A 144 -5.04 13.60 -6.98
C ASN A 144 -4.93 12.57 -8.11
N ALA A 145 -5.92 11.69 -8.21
CA ALA A 145 -6.07 10.76 -9.32
C ALA A 145 -7.01 11.27 -10.41
N ASP A 146 -7.01 10.57 -11.54
CA ASP A 146 -8.01 10.80 -12.60
C ASP A 146 -9.43 10.70 -12.03
N LYS A 147 -10.40 11.32 -12.72
CA LYS A 147 -11.80 11.35 -12.31
C LYS A 147 -12.27 9.94 -11.89
N ASP A 148 -12.94 9.89 -10.73
CA ASP A 148 -13.54 8.70 -10.12
C ASP A 148 -12.58 7.64 -9.53
N LYS A 149 -11.28 7.93 -9.46
CA LYS A 149 -10.33 7.09 -8.72
C LYS A 149 -9.99 7.72 -7.37
N HIS A 150 -10.06 6.91 -6.33
CA HIS A 150 -9.53 7.27 -5.02
C HIS A 150 -8.24 6.50 -4.78
N VAL A 151 -7.16 7.23 -4.53
CA VAL A 151 -5.82 6.68 -4.38
C VAL A 151 -5.18 7.26 -3.14
N TRP A 152 -4.57 6.41 -2.33
CA TRP A 152 -3.80 6.79 -1.16
C TRP A 152 -2.34 6.51 -1.41
N MET A 153 -1.48 7.45 -1.04
CA MET A 153 -0.05 7.24 -1.02
C MET A 153 0.40 7.04 0.42
N PHE A 154 0.96 5.87 0.68
CA PHE A 154 1.73 5.60 1.88
C PHE A 154 3.18 6.00 1.65
N THR A 155 3.77 6.69 2.63
CA THR A 155 5.20 6.99 2.68
C THR A 155 5.76 6.48 3.99
N GLY A 156 6.62 5.47 3.92
CA GLY A 156 7.23 4.80 5.07
C GLY A 156 8.76 4.88 5.08
N PRO A 157 9.41 4.32 6.11
CA PRO A 157 10.87 4.27 6.24
C PRO A 157 11.53 3.38 5.18
N LYS A 158 12.85 3.52 5.03
CA LYS A 158 13.66 2.72 4.08
C LYS A 158 13.60 1.23 4.39
N VAL A 159 13.47 0.84 5.66
CA VAL A 159 13.54 -0.57 6.10
C VAL A 159 12.61 -1.47 5.30
N TRP A 160 11.40 -1.00 4.95
CA TRP A 160 10.45 -1.77 4.15
C TRP A 160 10.90 -2.08 2.71
N MET A 161 11.89 -1.36 2.20
CA MET A 161 12.49 -1.57 0.87
C MET A 161 13.75 -2.45 0.92
N ASN A 162 14.21 -2.87 2.11
CA ASN A 162 15.46 -3.62 2.24
C ASN A 162 15.37 -5.06 1.73
N SER A 163 14.17 -5.65 1.69
CA SER A 163 13.98 -6.98 1.15
C SER A 163 12.57 -7.16 0.56
N PRO A 164 12.41 -8.09 -0.41
CA PRO A 164 11.09 -8.51 -0.89
C PRO A 164 10.12 -8.89 0.24
N SER A 165 10.59 -9.65 1.23
CA SER A 165 9.76 -10.08 2.36
C SER A 165 9.19 -8.91 3.17
N LEU A 166 9.96 -7.82 3.33
CA LEU A 166 9.49 -6.62 4.02
C LEU A 166 8.47 -5.84 3.17
N VAL A 167 8.59 -5.83 1.84
CA VAL A 167 7.55 -5.29 0.95
C VAL A 167 6.25 -6.11 1.07
N SER A 168 6.36 -7.44 1.13
CA SER A 168 5.23 -8.33 1.38
C SER A 168 4.56 -8.05 2.72
N MET A 169 5.35 -7.89 3.78
CA MET A 169 4.82 -7.53 5.10
C MET A 169 4.13 -6.15 5.06
N TYR A 170 4.75 -5.16 4.44
CA TYR A 170 4.20 -3.80 4.32
C TYR A 170 2.81 -3.80 3.66
N THR A 171 2.68 -4.47 2.51
CA THR A 171 1.39 -4.59 1.80
C THR A 171 0.38 -5.41 2.58
N PHE A 172 0.82 -6.47 3.26
CA PHE A 172 -0.03 -7.28 4.13
C PHE A 172 -0.62 -6.47 5.29
N LEU A 173 0.19 -5.66 5.99
CA LEU A 173 -0.27 -4.80 7.08
C LEU A 173 -1.30 -3.76 6.59
N ILE A 174 -1.11 -3.19 5.40
CA ILE A 174 -2.10 -2.30 4.77
C ILE A 174 -3.42 -3.05 4.52
N ARG A 175 -3.34 -4.27 3.99
CA ARG A 175 -4.51 -5.12 3.71
C ARG A 175 -5.26 -5.51 4.99
N LEU A 176 -4.55 -5.85 6.07
CA LEU A 176 -5.16 -6.13 7.37
C LEU A 176 -5.98 -4.96 7.93
N GLY A 177 -5.78 -3.73 7.42
CA GLY A 177 -6.63 -2.58 7.75
C GLY A 177 -8.12 -2.81 7.51
N VAL A 178 -8.50 -3.70 6.58
CA VAL A 178 -9.92 -4.07 6.34
C VAL A 178 -10.55 -4.87 7.46
N LYS A 179 -9.75 -5.48 8.34
CA LYS A 179 -10.21 -6.32 9.46
C LYS A 179 -10.56 -5.50 10.70
N GLU A 180 -10.32 -4.19 10.66
CA GLU A 180 -10.64 -3.26 11.75
C GLU A 180 -10.10 -3.67 13.12
N ILE A 181 -8.86 -4.17 13.14
CA ILE A 181 -8.18 -4.62 14.36
C ILE A 181 -7.93 -3.39 15.25
N LYS A 182 -8.67 -3.32 16.36
CA LYS A 182 -8.46 -2.30 17.40
C LYS A 182 -7.49 -2.87 18.42
N PHE A 183 -6.51 -2.12 18.91
CA PHE A 183 -5.59 -2.58 19.95
C PHE A 183 -5.00 -1.38 20.68
N LYS A 184 -4.61 -1.56 21.95
CA LYS A 184 -3.94 -0.54 22.76
C LYS A 184 -2.45 -0.79 22.93
N ASP A 185 -2.06 -2.05 22.95
CA ASP A 185 -0.70 -2.51 23.19
C ASP A 185 -0.38 -3.76 22.36
N ASN A 186 0.87 -4.23 22.46
CA ASN A 186 1.36 -5.41 21.73
C ASN A 186 0.56 -6.67 22.08
N LYS A 187 0.16 -6.82 23.35
CA LYS A 187 -0.55 -8.00 23.82
C LYS A 187 -1.95 -8.08 23.20
N GLU A 188 -2.71 -6.99 23.25
CA GLU A 188 -4.03 -6.93 22.62
C GLU A 188 -3.96 -7.16 21.10
N LEU A 189 -2.93 -6.61 20.43
CA LEU A 189 -2.74 -6.83 19.00
C LEU A 189 -2.48 -8.31 18.70
N ARG A 190 -1.57 -8.93 19.47
CA ARG A 190 -1.26 -10.36 19.37
C ARG A 190 -2.50 -11.22 19.55
N ASP A 191 -3.23 -11.03 20.65
CA ASP A 191 -4.42 -11.82 20.97
C ASP A 191 -5.45 -11.75 19.82
N LYS A 192 -5.60 -10.57 19.20
CA LYS A 192 -6.53 -10.37 18.07
C LYS A 192 -6.04 -10.95 16.75
N LEU A 193 -4.74 -10.87 16.46
CA LEU A 193 -4.17 -11.51 15.28
C LEU A 193 -4.21 -13.04 15.42
N GLU A 194 -4.06 -13.59 16.62
CA GLU A 194 -4.18 -15.01 16.89
C GLU A 194 -5.61 -15.51 16.70
N ALA A 195 -6.58 -14.77 17.24
CA ALA A 195 -7.99 -15.07 17.01
C ALA A 195 -8.34 -15.01 15.52
N LEU A 196 -7.76 -14.05 14.79
CA LEU A 196 -7.96 -13.90 13.36
C LEU A 196 -7.34 -15.06 12.55
N SER A 197 -6.13 -15.53 12.91
CA SER A 197 -5.46 -16.65 12.24
C SER A 197 -6.20 -17.98 12.44
N LYS A 198 -6.88 -18.14 13.57
CA LYS A 198 -7.70 -19.33 13.89
C LYS A 198 -9.13 -19.26 13.35
N SER A 199 -9.53 -18.16 12.72
CA SER A 199 -10.92 -18.00 12.25
C SER A 199 -11.25 -18.94 11.08
N GLN A 200 -12.45 -19.51 11.08
CA GLN A 200 -12.89 -20.49 10.05
C GLN A 200 -13.07 -19.88 8.65
N HIS A 201 -13.14 -18.54 8.54
CA HIS A 201 -13.24 -17.83 7.27
C HIS A 201 -11.86 -17.44 6.75
N ALA A 202 -11.10 -18.46 6.32
CA ALA A 202 -9.78 -18.28 5.75
C ALA A 202 -9.88 -17.57 4.38
N ASP A 203 -9.56 -16.28 4.35
CA ASP A 203 -9.14 -15.58 3.13
C ASP A 203 -7.62 -15.68 2.95
N ASN A 204 -7.11 -15.13 1.84
CA ASN A 204 -5.68 -15.20 1.53
C ASN A 204 -4.82 -14.48 2.59
N ASP A 205 -5.35 -13.44 3.23
CA ASP A 205 -4.64 -12.65 4.24
C ASP A 205 -4.57 -13.39 5.58
N THR A 206 -5.67 -13.99 6.02
CA THR A 206 -5.72 -14.84 7.23
C THR A 206 -4.92 -16.13 7.06
N SER A 207 -4.93 -16.72 5.86
CA SER A 207 -4.04 -17.85 5.52
C SER A 207 -2.57 -17.44 5.61
N TYR A 208 -2.23 -16.27 5.05
CA TYR A 208 -0.87 -15.73 5.14
C TYR A 208 -0.47 -15.38 6.57
N LEU A 209 -1.40 -14.83 7.37
CA LEU A 209 -1.18 -14.58 8.81
C LEU A 209 -0.85 -15.87 9.55
N THR A 210 -1.57 -16.95 9.23
CA THR A 210 -1.36 -18.27 9.82
C THR A 210 0.03 -18.82 9.45
N SER A 211 0.43 -18.74 8.18
CA SER A 211 1.78 -19.18 7.77
C SER A 211 2.91 -18.34 8.36
N MET A 212 2.64 -17.07 8.66
CA MET A 212 3.62 -16.15 9.25
C MET A 212 3.62 -16.17 10.78
N TRP A 213 2.68 -16.87 11.41
CA TRP A 213 2.45 -16.76 12.86
C TRP A 213 3.69 -17.08 13.69
N SER A 214 4.44 -18.12 13.32
CA SER A 214 5.68 -18.53 13.96
C SER A 214 6.86 -17.59 13.73
N HIS A 215 6.74 -16.63 12.80
CA HIS A 215 7.78 -15.69 12.40
C HIS A 215 7.50 -14.26 12.84
N LEU A 216 6.33 -13.99 13.41
CA LEU A 216 6.07 -12.73 14.09
C LEU A 216 6.80 -12.81 15.43
N ASP A 217 8.00 -12.22 15.48
CA ASP A 217 8.77 -12.09 16.71
C ASP A 217 7.98 -11.21 17.70
N TRP A 218 7.43 -11.85 18.72
CA TRP A 218 6.72 -11.19 19.81
C TRP A 218 7.71 -10.82 20.92
N VAL A 219 8.66 -9.93 20.58
CA VAL A 219 9.62 -9.37 21.54
C VAL A 219 8.93 -8.30 22.39
#